data_AF-A0A7S2P0S4-F1
#
_entry.id   AF-A0A7S2P0S4-F1
#
_cell.length_a   1.000
_cell.length_b   1.000
_cell.length_c   1.000
_cell.angle_alpha   90.00
_cell.angle_beta   90.00
_cell.angle_gamma   90.00
#
_symmetry.space_group_name_H-M   'P 1'
#
loop_
_entity.id
_entity.type
_entity.pdbx_description
1 polymer ?
#
loop_
_entity_poly.entity_id
_entity_poly.type
_entity_poly.pdbx_seq_one_letter_code
_entity_poly.pdbx_strand_id
1 'polypeptide(L)'
;MRKAAKKAPKKKEPVHNKKTKVELPMSGKKRKGPTSQLSAKEVKERSKKAKSMGFPEGWLVVVGDNYKIKIWNPEGQVFYSKKKAIASMEIVPSSSSSSSEEEEDPGPRQRRAKRVKKDKRRKSRRRSSGEKPKYNLDELGVVEDNPDDLIPYSKPGERKGESEPTSATGEVIDEDDPPWRREGHPFIGRLVNHSYRCAVRRRVTLTGIVTGWLDDTDVDSKGNPAYVSERSKEPAKLFHIDFDETSDITGIDMDESEVIEQLVHPQDD
;
A
#
# COMPACT_ATOMS: atom_id res chain seq x y z
N MET A 1 76.94 34.62 9.32
CA MET A 1 75.51 34.24 9.34
C MET A 1 75.33 32.91 8.59
N ARG A 2 74.62 31.91 9.15
CA ARG A 2 74.33 30.63 8.47
C ARG A 2 72.84 30.58 8.07
N LYS A 3 72.52 30.34 6.79
CA LYS A 3 71.13 30.28 6.30
C LYS A 3 70.52 28.90 6.62
N ALA A 4 69.39 28.88 7.32
CA ALA A 4 68.68 27.64 7.63
C ALA A 4 67.80 27.19 6.44
N ALA A 5 67.93 25.94 6.00
CA ALA A 5 67.12 25.39 4.92
C ALA A 5 65.72 24.99 5.42
N LYS A 6 64.66 25.55 4.83
CA LYS A 6 63.27 25.18 5.14
C LYS A 6 62.96 23.78 4.58
N LYS A 7 62.63 22.84 5.46
CA LYS A 7 62.32 21.44 5.12
C LYS A 7 60.87 21.36 4.58
N ALA A 8 60.69 20.81 3.38
CA ALA A 8 59.37 20.71 2.76
C ALA A 8 58.45 19.71 3.50
N PRO A 9 57.12 19.96 3.58
CA PRO A 9 56.17 19.05 4.22
C PRO A 9 56.01 17.77 3.39
N LYS A 10 56.13 16.61 4.05
CA LYS A 10 55.85 15.31 3.42
C LYS A 10 54.36 15.19 3.09
N LYS A 11 54.02 14.88 1.83
CA LYS A 11 52.67 14.40 1.48
C LYS A 11 52.37 13.14 2.29
N LYS A 12 51.19 13.08 2.93
CA LYS A 12 50.65 11.84 3.50
C LYS A 12 49.95 11.08 2.38
N GLU A 13 50.26 9.80 2.22
CA GLU A 13 49.56 8.94 1.27
C GLU A 13 48.15 8.58 1.79
N PRO A 14 47.16 8.39 0.90
CA PRO A 14 45.82 8.01 1.31
C PRO A 14 45.81 6.58 1.85
N VAL A 15 45.47 6.42 3.13
CA VAL A 15 45.31 5.10 3.76
C VAL A 15 44.13 4.38 3.10
N HIS A 16 44.43 3.45 2.21
CA HIS A 16 43.42 2.54 1.65
C HIS A 16 42.94 1.58 2.75
N ASN A 17 41.87 1.98 3.44
CA ASN A 17 41.11 1.12 4.34
C ASN A 17 40.71 -0.16 3.60
N LYS A 18 41.39 -1.27 3.94
CA LYS A 18 41.10 -2.61 3.43
C LYS A 18 39.65 -2.93 3.79
N LYS A 19 38.76 -2.90 2.80
CA LYS A 19 37.35 -3.26 2.97
C LYS A 19 37.30 -4.68 3.53
N THR A 20 36.89 -4.83 4.78
CA THR A 20 36.61 -6.13 5.39
C THR A 20 35.48 -6.80 4.62
N LYS A 21 35.87 -7.70 3.72
CA LYS A 21 34.97 -8.55 2.95
C LYS A 21 34.33 -9.53 3.93
N VAL A 22 33.20 -9.13 4.52
CA VAL A 22 32.39 -10.01 5.37
C VAL A 22 31.86 -11.13 4.49
N GLU A 23 32.54 -12.26 4.51
CA GLU A 23 32.13 -13.46 3.78
C GLU A 23 30.98 -14.12 4.55
N LEU A 24 29.76 -13.82 4.13
CA LEU A 24 28.57 -14.54 4.61
C LEU A 24 28.73 -16.04 4.28
N PRO A 25 28.43 -16.97 5.20
CA PRO A 25 28.82 -18.38 5.15
C PRO A 25 28.09 -19.25 4.10
N MET A 26 27.59 -18.64 3.02
CA MET A 26 26.76 -19.27 1.97
C MET A 26 27.50 -19.38 0.63
N SER A 27 28.83 -19.51 0.65
CA SER A 27 29.73 -19.39 -0.52
C SER A 27 29.79 -20.60 -1.46
N GLY A 28 29.09 -21.71 -1.15
CA GLY A 28 29.28 -23.00 -1.82
C GLY A 28 28.73 -23.15 -3.26
N LYS A 29 27.75 -22.34 -3.69
CA LYS A 29 27.12 -22.49 -5.02
C LYS A 29 26.85 -21.12 -5.66
N LYS A 30 27.28 -20.93 -6.93
CA LYS A 30 27.00 -19.71 -7.71
C LYS A 30 25.48 -19.53 -7.87
N ARG A 31 24.88 -18.58 -7.13
CA ARG A 31 23.42 -18.35 -7.11
C ARG A 31 22.92 -17.92 -8.50
N LYS A 32 22.42 -18.86 -9.31
CA LYS A 32 21.74 -18.60 -10.59
C LYS A 32 20.32 -18.07 -10.34
N GLY A 33 20.22 -16.83 -9.88
CA GLY A 33 18.94 -16.18 -9.58
C GLY A 33 19.03 -14.65 -9.59
N PRO A 34 17.90 -13.92 -9.57
CA PRO A 34 17.86 -12.46 -9.68
C PRO A 34 18.58 -11.74 -8.53
N THR A 35 18.80 -12.42 -7.40
CA THR A 35 19.57 -11.92 -6.26
C THR A 35 21.07 -11.80 -6.54
N SER A 36 21.60 -12.40 -7.62
CA SER A 36 23.02 -12.34 -7.99
C SER A 36 23.50 -11.00 -8.56
N GLN A 37 22.58 -10.16 -9.02
CA GLN A 37 22.88 -8.82 -9.56
C GLN A 37 22.86 -7.74 -8.47
N LEU A 38 22.51 -8.08 -7.23
CA LEU A 38 22.33 -7.13 -6.13
C LEU A 38 23.66 -6.79 -5.45
N SER A 39 23.86 -5.53 -5.13
CA SER A 39 25.00 -5.09 -4.35
C SER A 39 24.90 -5.54 -2.88
N ALA A 40 26.05 -5.71 -2.22
CA ALA A 40 26.10 -6.09 -0.81
C ALA A 40 25.47 -5.07 0.16
N LYS A 41 25.16 -3.84 -0.31
CA LYS A 41 24.36 -2.85 0.44
C LYS A 41 22.88 -3.19 0.37
N GLU A 42 22.34 -3.31 -0.85
CA GLU A 42 20.93 -3.65 -1.08
C GLU A 42 20.54 -4.97 -0.42
N VAL A 43 21.42 -5.98 -0.42
CA VAL A 43 21.16 -7.26 0.26
C VAL A 43 20.95 -7.04 1.77
N LYS A 44 21.74 -6.17 2.41
CA LYS A 44 21.57 -5.83 3.83
C LYS A 44 20.30 -5.02 4.08
N GLU A 45 19.98 -4.06 3.22
CA GLU A 45 18.77 -3.23 3.32
C GLU A 45 17.49 -4.07 3.14
N ARG A 46 17.45 -4.92 2.12
CA ARG A 46 16.33 -5.85 1.83
C ARG A 46 16.18 -6.93 2.90
N SER A 47 17.29 -7.34 3.54
CA SER A 47 17.27 -8.26 4.69
C SER A 47 16.78 -7.57 5.97
N LYS A 48 17.22 -6.33 6.25
CA LYS A 48 16.68 -5.52 7.36
C LYS A 48 15.16 -5.31 7.20
N LYS A 49 14.69 -5.04 5.97
CA LYS A 49 13.26 -4.89 5.64
C LYS A 49 12.48 -6.20 5.76
N ALA A 50 13.11 -7.35 5.47
CA ALA A 50 12.52 -8.67 5.72
C ALA A 50 12.35 -8.93 7.23
N LYS A 51 13.38 -8.66 8.03
CA LYS A 51 13.35 -8.83 9.49
C LYS A 51 12.29 -7.95 10.16
N SER A 52 12.13 -6.70 9.73
CA SER A 52 11.05 -5.81 10.23
C SER A 52 9.65 -6.23 9.80
N MET A 53 9.49 -7.16 8.86
CA MET A 53 8.19 -7.75 8.48
C MET A 53 7.89 -9.09 9.18
N GLY A 54 8.81 -9.59 10.01
CA GLY A 54 8.69 -10.87 10.71
C GLY A 54 9.32 -12.07 10.00
N PHE A 55 10.07 -11.86 8.91
CA PHE A 55 10.77 -12.97 8.23
C PHE A 55 12.10 -13.31 8.91
N PRO A 56 12.49 -14.60 8.96
CA PRO A 56 13.75 -15.04 9.56
C PRO A 56 14.96 -14.67 8.66
N GLU A 57 16.17 -14.89 9.18
CA GLU A 57 17.40 -14.51 8.49
C GLU A 57 17.59 -15.24 7.15
N GLY A 58 18.27 -14.58 6.20
CA GLY A 58 18.47 -15.07 4.83
C GLY A 58 17.33 -14.74 3.85
N TRP A 59 16.15 -14.35 4.34
CA TRP A 59 15.06 -13.82 3.52
C TRP A 59 15.34 -12.37 3.07
N LEU A 60 14.79 -11.99 1.91
CA LEU A 60 14.91 -10.66 1.33
C LEU A 60 13.53 -10.14 0.89
N VAL A 61 13.24 -8.87 1.22
CA VAL A 61 12.02 -8.19 0.76
C VAL A 61 12.37 -6.98 -0.10
N VAL A 62 11.68 -6.84 -1.23
CA VAL A 62 11.58 -5.60 -2.00
C VAL A 62 10.12 -5.18 -2.01
N VAL A 63 9.87 -3.89 -1.76
CA VAL A 63 8.60 -3.24 -2.06
C VAL A 63 8.89 -2.27 -3.19
N GLY A 64 8.25 -2.45 -4.35
CA GLY A 64 8.31 -1.49 -5.45
C GLY A 64 7.27 -0.39 -5.31
N ASP A 65 7.37 0.65 -6.14
CA ASP A 65 6.72 1.95 -5.96
C ASP A 65 5.18 1.91 -5.99
N ASN A 66 4.60 0.86 -6.60
CA ASN A 66 3.15 0.58 -6.58
C ASN A 66 2.78 -0.48 -5.52
N TYR A 67 3.34 -0.40 -4.31
CA TYR A 67 3.18 -1.36 -3.19
C TYR A 67 3.52 -2.84 -3.51
N LYS A 68 4.02 -3.14 -4.71
CA LYS A 68 4.28 -4.50 -5.20
C LYS A 68 5.42 -5.15 -4.42
N ILE A 69 5.05 -5.94 -3.42
CA ILE A 69 6.00 -6.73 -2.65
C ILE A 69 6.51 -7.92 -3.46
N LYS A 70 7.82 -8.15 -3.38
CA LYS A 70 8.49 -9.38 -3.80
C LYS A 70 9.34 -9.86 -2.64
N ILE A 71 9.14 -11.12 -2.29
CA ILE A 71 9.76 -11.77 -1.15
C ILE A 71 10.55 -12.97 -1.67
N TRP A 72 11.83 -13.07 -1.33
CA TRP A 72 12.67 -14.20 -1.68
C TRP A 72 13.03 -15.00 -0.43
N ASN A 73 12.81 -16.32 -0.48
CA ASN A 73 13.32 -17.24 0.51
C ASN A 73 14.83 -17.52 0.26
N PRO A 74 15.58 -18.11 1.20
CA PRO A 74 17.02 -18.37 1.01
C PRO A 74 17.34 -19.29 -0.17
N GLU A 75 16.44 -20.20 -0.53
CA GLU A 75 16.56 -21.13 -1.67
C GLU A 75 16.48 -20.42 -3.04
N GLY A 76 15.76 -19.29 -3.10
CA GLY A 76 15.55 -18.49 -4.31
C GLY A 76 14.12 -18.52 -4.87
N GLN A 77 13.17 -19.17 -4.20
CA GLN A 77 11.74 -19.06 -4.51
C GLN A 77 11.25 -17.61 -4.35
N VAL A 78 10.21 -17.22 -5.09
CA VAL A 78 9.69 -15.84 -5.12
C VAL A 78 8.20 -15.82 -4.78
N PHE A 79 7.84 -15.07 -3.74
CA PHE A 79 6.46 -14.87 -3.30
C PHE A 79 6.03 -13.40 -3.52
N TYR A 80 4.76 -13.21 -3.88
CA TYR A 80 4.16 -11.89 -4.16
C TYR A 80 3.16 -11.44 -3.09
N SER A 81 3.12 -12.11 -1.94
CA SER A 81 2.21 -11.82 -0.82
C SER A 81 2.83 -12.31 0.49
N LYS A 82 2.69 -11.53 1.57
CA LYS A 82 3.17 -11.89 2.91
C LYS A 82 2.54 -13.19 3.40
N LYS A 83 1.21 -13.35 3.24
CA LYS A 83 0.47 -14.56 3.66
C LYS A 83 1.03 -15.82 2.99
N LYS A 84 1.31 -15.79 1.67
CA LYS A 84 1.90 -16.94 0.94
C LYS A 84 3.36 -17.24 1.30
N ALA A 85 4.11 -16.25 1.78
CA ALA A 85 5.49 -16.42 2.24
C ALA A 85 5.59 -16.92 3.69
N ILE A 86 4.54 -16.72 4.50
CA ILE A 86 4.42 -17.26 5.85
C ILE A 86 3.95 -18.72 5.78
N ALA A 87 2.90 -19.00 5.00
CA ALA A 87 2.40 -20.36 4.78
C ALA A 87 3.47 -21.33 4.23
N SER A 88 4.48 -20.85 3.50
CA SER A 88 5.60 -21.68 3.03
C SER A 88 6.71 -21.93 4.07
N MET A 89 6.66 -21.25 5.23
CA MET A 89 7.47 -21.57 6.41
C MET A 89 6.74 -22.52 7.36
N GLU A 90 5.42 -22.42 7.44
CA GLU A 90 4.55 -23.22 8.31
C GLU A 90 4.34 -24.68 7.82
N ILE A 91 4.83 -25.02 6.62
CA ILE A 91 4.90 -26.39 6.08
C ILE A 91 6.07 -27.20 6.71
N VAL A 92 6.64 -26.75 7.82
CA VAL A 92 7.30 -27.62 8.79
C VAL A 92 6.26 -27.98 9.87
N PRO A 93 5.50 -29.08 9.72
CA PRO A 93 4.54 -29.49 10.73
C PRO A 93 5.28 -29.86 12.02
N SER A 94 5.10 -29.06 13.06
CA SER A 94 5.47 -29.39 14.44
C SER A 94 4.50 -30.41 15.08
N SER A 95 3.62 -31.04 14.28
CA SER A 95 2.69 -32.09 14.68
C SER A 95 3.40 -33.45 14.86
N SER A 96 4.43 -33.48 15.70
CA SER A 96 4.58 -34.65 16.57
C SER A 96 3.37 -34.67 17.52
N SER A 97 2.70 -35.83 17.62
CA SER A 97 1.44 -36.06 18.35
C SER A 97 0.21 -35.25 17.92
N SER A 98 -0.46 -35.72 16.87
CA SER A 98 -1.83 -36.26 17.04
C SER A 98 -2.05 -37.40 16.04
N SER A 99 -2.84 -38.42 16.39
CA SER A 99 -2.94 -39.69 15.64
C SER A 99 -4.39 -40.17 15.53
N SER A 100 -4.87 -40.27 14.29
CA SER A 100 -6.09 -40.97 13.83
C SER A 100 -6.12 -40.80 12.29
N GLU A 101 -5.87 -41.83 11.47
CA GLU A 101 -6.85 -42.84 11.03
C GLU A 101 -7.92 -42.20 10.09
N GLU A 102 -7.74 -42.27 8.77
CA GLU A 102 -8.24 -43.31 7.81
C GLU A 102 -9.69 -43.04 7.31
N GLU A 103 -10.07 -43.10 6.02
CA GLU A 103 -9.28 -43.15 4.75
C GLU A 103 -9.16 -41.74 4.09
N GLU A 104 -9.70 -41.32 2.92
CA GLU A 104 -10.43 -41.93 1.78
C GLU A 104 -10.13 -41.14 0.47
N ASP A 105 -10.18 -41.82 -0.68
CA ASP A 105 -10.36 -41.25 -2.04
C ASP A 105 -10.99 -42.33 -2.94
N PRO A 106 -12.03 -42.00 -3.74
CA PRO A 106 -11.76 -41.88 -5.17
C PRO A 106 -12.64 -40.85 -5.93
N GLY A 107 -12.04 -39.81 -6.56
CA GLY A 107 -12.79 -39.17 -7.66
C GLY A 107 -12.28 -37.90 -8.37
N PRO A 108 -11.21 -37.91 -9.20
CA PRO A 108 -10.82 -36.77 -10.03
C PRO A 108 -11.74 -36.54 -11.26
N ARG A 109 -12.86 -35.82 -11.08
CA ARG A 109 -13.77 -35.44 -12.19
C ARG A 109 -13.14 -34.43 -13.17
N GLN A 110 -12.51 -34.94 -14.23
CA GLN A 110 -11.91 -34.14 -15.31
C GLN A 110 -12.93 -33.28 -16.09
N ARG A 111 -13.13 -32.01 -15.71
CA ARG A 111 -13.96 -31.05 -16.48
C ARG A 111 -13.21 -30.55 -17.73
N ARG A 112 -13.35 -31.34 -18.81
CA ARG A 112 -12.82 -31.19 -20.18
C ARG A 112 -12.97 -29.78 -20.76
N ALA A 113 -11.91 -28.97 -20.71
CA ALA A 113 -11.90 -27.58 -21.18
C ALA A 113 -12.06 -27.45 -22.72
N LYS A 114 -13.20 -26.95 -23.20
CA LYS A 114 -13.42 -26.61 -24.61
C LYS A 114 -12.69 -25.32 -25.00
N ARG A 115 -11.49 -25.45 -25.59
CA ARG A 115 -10.70 -24.33 -26.13
C ARG A 115 -11.38 -23.69 -27.35
N VAL A 116 -12.24 -22.70 -27.15
CA VAL A 116 -12.79 -21.88 -28.24
C VAL A 116 -11.70 -20.94 -28.78
N LYS A 117 -11.06 -21.32 -29.90
CA LYS A 117 -10.28 -20.38 -30.70
C LYS A 117 -11.21 -19.29 -31.24
N LYS A 118 -11.04 -18.04 -30.81
CA LYS A 118 -11.78 -16.89 -31.34
C LYS A 118 -10.82 -15.89 -31.97
N ASP A 119 -10.36 -16.23 -33.17
CA ASP A 119 -9.59 -15.33 -34.02
C ASP A 119 -10.36 -14.01 -34.27
N LYS A 120 -9.87 -12.93 -33.67
CA LYS A 120 -10.26 -11.57 -34.07
C LYS A 120 -9.02 -10.74 -34.37
N ARG A 121 -8.59 -10.85 -35.64
CA ARG A 121 -7.70 -9.89 -36.33
C ARG A 121 -8.30 -8.47 -36.25
N ARG A 122 -8.14 -7.77 -35.14
CA ARG A 122 -8.46 -6.33 -35.06
C ARG A 122 -7.35 -5.56 -35.77
N LYS A 123 -7.64 -5.13 -37.01
CA LYS A 123 -6.76 -4.31 -37.85
C LYS A 123 -6.15 -3.16 -37.05
N SER A 124 -4.84 -2.98 -37.17
CA SER A 124 -4.11 -1.84 -36.63
C SER A 124 -4.57 -0.53 -37.28
N ARG A 125 -5.49 0.19 -36.64
CA ARG A 125 -5.74 1.61 -36.96
C ARG A 125 -4.70 2.47 -36.25
N ARG A 126 -3.50 2.56 -36.85
CA ARG A 126 -2.63 3.72 -36.64
C ARG A 126 -3.45 4.97 -37.02
N ARG A 127 -3.86 5.76 -36.04
CA ARG A 127 -4.19 7.17 -36.27
C ARG A 127 -2.93 7.97 -35.98
N SER A 128 -2.52 8.75 -36.97
CA SER A 128 -1.38 9.65 -36.93
C SER A 128 -1.68 10.85 -36.03
N SER A 129 -0.61 11.41 -35.43
CA SER A 129 -0.45 12.83 -35.09
C SER A 129 -1.73 13.65 -34.87
N GLY A 130 -2.23 13.67 -33.63
CA GLY A 130 -2.81 14.90 -33.08
C GLY A 130 -1.71 15.71 -32.41
N GLU A 131 -1.78 17.04 -32.42
CA GLU A 131 -0.70 17.88 -31.90
C GLU A 131 -0.41 17.69 -30.41
N LYS A 132 0.84 17.99 -30.02
CA LYS A 132 1.15 18.32 -28.63
C LYS A 132 0.55 19.71 -28.33
N PRO A 133 -0.28 19.89 -27.30
CA PRO A 133 -0.58 21.23 -26.83
C PRO A 133 0.73 21.91 -26.39
N LYS A 134 1.06 23.04 -27.03
CA LYS A 134 2.05 23.96 -26.47
C LYS A 134 1.38 24.67 -25.30
N TYR A 135 1.74 24.29 -24.09
CA TYR A 135 1.54 25.17 -22.94
C TYR A 135 2.58 26.28 -23.07
N ASN A 136 2.13 27.53 -23.23
CA ASN A 136 3.00 28.69 -23.11
C ASN A 136 3.39 28.79 -21.63
N LEU A 137 4.68 28.85 -21.33
CA LEU A 137 5.22 28.88 -19.96
C LEU A 137 5.62 30.30 -19.55
N ASP A 138 5.01 31.30 -20.20
CA ASP A 138 5.43 32.70 -20.22
C ASP A 138 4.37 33.62 -19.57
N GLU A 139 3.72 33.12 -18.52
CA GLU A 139 2.86 33.93 -17.63
C GLU A 139 3.01 33.47 -16.17
N LEU A 140 4.28 33.30 -15.74
CA LEU A 140 4.61 33.36 -14.31
C LEU A 140 4.45 34.81 -13.85
N GLY A 141 3.23 35.14 -13.39
CA GLY A 141 2.97 36.40 -12.72
C GLY A 141 3.94 36.57 -11.55
N VAL A 142 4.54 37.75 -11.43
CA VAL A 142 5.40 38.10 -10.29
C VAL A 142 4.50 38.15 -9.07
N VAL A 143 4.56 37.11 -8.25
CA VAL A 143 4.11 37.20 -6.86
C VAL A 143 5.10 38.14 -6.17
N GLU A 144 4.63 39.31 -5.77
CA GLU A 144 5.42 40.21 -4.95
C GLU A 144 5.61 39.54 -3.58
N ASP A 145 6.86 39.14 -3.26
CA ASP A 145 7.22 38.52 -1.99
C ASP A 145 6.94 39.49 -0.83
N ASN A 146 5.74 39.39 -0.26
CA ASN A 146 5.26 40.28 0.79
C ASN A 146 6.01 39.95 2.11
N PRO A 147 6.88 40.85 2.62
CA PRO A 147 7.86 40.48 3.63
C PRO A 147 7.28 40.17 5.02
N ASP A 148 6.00 40.49 5.24
CA ASP A 148 5.31 40.26 6.52
C ASP A 148 4.72 38.84 6.66
N ASP A 149 4.65 38.02 5.60
CA ASP A 149 4.23 36.60 5.66
C ASP A 149 5.33 35.67 6.23
N LEU A 150 6.33 36.23 6.90
CA LEU A 150 7.36 35.50 7.63
C LEU A 150 6.78 34.81 8.87
N ILE A 151 6.28 33.59 8.70
CA ILE A 151 5.86 32.67 9.77
C ILE A 151 6.87 32.72 10.92
N PRO A 152 6.46 33.08 12.16
CA PRO A 152 7.39 33.38 13.24
C PRO A 152 8.24 32.15 13.59
N TYR A 153 9.56 32.32 13.49
CA TYR A 153 10.56 31.26 13.69
C TYR A 153 10.57 30.79 15.16
N SER A 154 9.75 29.78 15.46
CA SER A 154 9.68 29.15 16.78
C SER A 154 11.06 28.62 17.20
N LYS A 155 11.58 29.12 18.33
CA LYS A 155 12.93 28.79 18.82
C LYS A 155 13.10 27.28 19.06
N PRO A 156 14.09 26.61 18.42
CA PRO A 156 14.43 25.24 18.77
C PRO A 156 15.20 25.23 20.10
N GLY A 157 14.56 24.89 21.22
CA GLY A 157 15.26 24.88 22.51
C GLY A 157 14.54 24.30 23.74
N GLU A 158 13.23 24.52 23.92
CA GLU A 158 12.57 24.17 25.18
C GLU A 158 11.93 22.77 25.18
N ARG A 159 12.15 22.03 26.27
CA ARG A 159 11.72 20.63 26.46
C ARG A 159 10.67 20.51 27.56
N LYS A 160 9.63 19.73 27.30
CA LYS A 160 8.72 18.98 28.20
C LYS A 160 7.80 18.14 27.30
N GLY A 161 7.39 16.92 27.61
CA GLY A 161 7.78 15.99 28.67
C GLY A 161 7.48 14.56 28.20
N GLU A 162 7.56 13.55 29.06
CA GLU A 162 7.27 12.17 28.67
C GLU A 162 5.76 11.92 28.55
N SER A 163 5.31 11.39 27.41
CA SER A 163 4.00 10.77 27.22
C SER A 163 4.11 9.62 26.20
N GLU A 164 3.40 8.52 26.48
CA GLU A 164 3.38 7.32 25.64
C GLU A 164 2.52 7.51 24.35
N PRO A 165 2.53 6.58 23.37
CA PRO A 165 2.34 6.96 21.97
C PRO A 165 0.88 7.23 21.60
N THR A 166 0.56 8.50 21.34
CA THR A 166 -0.67 8.88 20.65
C THR A 166 -0.64 8.40 19.19
N SER A 167 -1.73 7.78 18.75
CA SER A 167 -1.84 7.23 17.39
C SER A 167 -1.87 8.38 16.37
N ALA A 168 -0.89 8.43 15.46
CA ALA A 168 -0.60 9.59 14.63
C ALA A 168 -1.45 9.70 13.34
N THR A 169 -2.78 9.61 13.49
CA THR A 169 -3.76 10.12 12.51
C THR A 169 -4.89 10.84 13.25
N GLY A 170 -4.51 11.85 14.04
CA GLY A 170 -5.46 12.76 14.68
C GLY A 170 -6.02 13.74 13.66
N GLU A 171 -6.98 13.29 12.85
CA GLU A 171 -8.02 14.19 12.39
C GLU A 171 -8.74 14.74 13.63
N VAL A 172 -9.07 16.02 13.61
CA VAL A 172 -10.02 16.56 14.59
C VAL A 172 -11.36 15.98 14.16
N ILE A 173 -11.79 14.92 14.84
CA ILE A 173 -13.19 14.51 14.82
C ILE A 173 -13.93 15.71 15.40
N ASP A 174 -14.69 16.43 14.57
CA ASP A 174 -15.55 17.49 15.06
C ASP A 174 -16.52 16.85 16.05
N GLU A 175 -16.39 17.20 17.34
CA GLU A 175 -17.08 16.53 18.47
C GLU A 175 -18.62 16.69 18.44
N ASP A 176 -19.11 17.36 17.40
CA ASP A 176 -20.51 17.61 17.08
C ASP A 176 -21.17 16.45 16.28
N ASP A 177 -20.39 15.61 15.59
CA ASP A 177 -20.91 14.57 14.68
C ASP A 177 -21.35 13.28 15.41
N PRO A 178 -22.50 12.67 15.03
CA PRO A 178 -22.99 11.46 15.67
C PRO A 178 -22.16 10.20 15.28
N PRO A 179 -22.00 9.23 16.21
CA PRO A 179 -21.13 8.08 15.98
C PRO A 179 -21.74 7.03 15.04
N TRP A 180 -20.99 6.68 13.99
CA TRP A 180 -21.31 5.61 13.05
C TRP A 180 -21.76 4.30 13.73
N ARG A 181 -23.02 3.90 13.49
CA ARG A 181 -23.55 2.60 13.97
C ARG A 181 -22.93 1.47 13.17
N ARG A 182 -22.47 0.42 13.86
CA ARG A 182 -21.84 -0.77 13.25
C ARG A 182 -22.76 -2.00 13.19
N GLU A 183 -24.00 -1.86 13.63
CA GLU A 183 -25.00 -2.94 13.73
C GLU A 183 -26.40 -2.41 13.39
N GLY A 184 -27.38 -3.30 13.24
CA GLY A 184 -28.79 -2.95 13.07
C GLY A 184 -29.29 -2.83 11.62
N HIS A 185 -28.50 -2.29 10.68
CA HIS A 185 -28.95 -2.16 9.28
C HIS A 185 -28.72 -3.44 8.45
N PRO A 186 -29.69 -3.90 7.62
CA PRO A 186 -29.54 -5.08 6.76
C PRO A 186 -28.39 -5.05 5.73
N PHE A 187 -27.78 -3.88 5.53
CA PHE A 187 -26.66 -3.67 4.61
C PHE A 187 -25.29 -3.80 5.29
N ILE A 188 -25.18 -3.75 6.62
CA ILE A 188 -23.92 -3.96 7.32
C ILE A 188 -23.34 -5.34 6.96
N GLY A 189 -22.05 -5.39 6.64
CA GLY A 189 -21.36 -6.59 6.16
C GLY A 189 -21.68 -7.01 4.72
N ARG A 190 -22.53 -6.27 3.98
CA ARG A 190 -22.76 -6.51 2.54
C ARG A 190 -21.60 -5.95 1.71
N LEU A 191 -21.40 -6.59 0.56
CA LEU A 191 -20.42 -6.18 -0.44
C LEU A 191 -21.04 -5.17 -1.42
N VAL A 192 -20.29 -4.12 -1.78
CA VAL A 192 -20.72 -3.03 -2.68
C VAL A 192 -19.66 -2.80 -3.77
N ASN A 193 -20.07 -2.71 -5.04
CA ASN A 193 -19.18 -2.62 -6.20
C ASN A 193 -18.95 -1.17 -6.71
N HIS A 194 -18.25 -0.37 -5.91
CA HIS A 194 -17.95 1.03 -6.25
C HIS A 194 -17.08 1.16 -7.53
N SER A 195 -17.45 2.08 -8.44
CA SER A 195 -16.89 2.15 -9.81
C SER A 195 -16.43 3.55 -10.26
N TYR A 196 -15.27 4.00 -9.76
CA TYR A 196 -14.68 5.32 -10.04
C TYR A 196 -13.82 5.37 -11.33
N ARG A 197 -13.35 6.58 -11.67
CA ARG A 197 -12.34 6.83 -12.73
C ARG A 197 -11.00 7.20 -12.09
N CYS A 198 -10.00 6.34 -12.21
CA CYS A 198 -8.64 6.68 -11.75
C CYS A 198 -7.97 7.70 -12.68
N ALA A 199 -6.89 8.35 -12.20
CA ALA A 199 -6.15 9.39 -12.94
C ALA A 199 -5.70 8.97 -14.35
N VAL A 200 -5.49 7.68 -14.60
CA VAL A 200 -5.14 7.10 -15.91
C VAL A 200 -6.35 7.00 -16.88
N ARG A 201 -7.46 7.68 -16.55
CA ARG A 201 -8.75 7.69 -17.29
C ARG A 201 -9.37 6.31 -17.54
N ARG A 202 -9.03 5.32 -16.71
CA ARG A 202 -9.67 4.00 -16.72
C ARG A 202 -10.77 3.98 -15.67
N ARG A 203 -11.88 3.31 -15.97
CA ARG A 203 -12.79 2.87 -14.91
C ARG A 203 -12.14 1.72 -14.16
N VAL A 204 -12.18 1.78 -12.84
CA VAL A 204 -11.78 0.73 -11.91
C VAL A 204 -13.01 0.43 -11.07
N THR A 205 -13.32 -0.85 -10.88
CA THR A 205 -14.35 -1.30 -9.95
C THR A 205 -13.64 -1.97 -8.79
N LEU A 206 -13.97 -1.52 -7.57
CA LEU A 206 -13.54 -2.12 -6.32
C LEU A 206 -14.76 -2.74 -5.64
N THR A 207 -14.54 -3.75 -4.81
CA THR A 207 -15.57 -4.30 -3.94
C THR A 207 -15.22 -3.93 -2.50
N GLY A 208 -16.05 -3.09 -1.88
CA GLY A 208 -15.94 -2.72 -0.47
C GLY A 208 -16.98 -3.45 0.38
N ILE A 209 -16.89 -3.27 1.70
CA ILE A 209 -17.83 -3.79 2.70
C ILE A 209 -18.48 -2.61 3.43
N VAL A 210 -19.81 -2.61 3.60
CA VAL A 210 -20.49 -1.63 4.45
C VAL A 210 -20.16 -1.91 5.92
N THR A 211 -19.52 -0.97 6.62
CA THR A 211 -19.03 -1.14 8.00
C THR A 211 -19.62 -0.17 9.01
N GLY A 212 -20.18 0.95 8.55
CA GLY A 212 -20.87 1.93 9.37
C GLY A 212 -22.14 2.48 8.71
N TRP A 213 -23.08 2.99 9.50
CA TRP A 213 -24.21 3.76 9.00
C TRP A 213 -24.68 4.85 9.98
N LEU A 214 -25.28 5.89 9.43
CA LEU A 214 -26.03 6.95 10.12
C LEU A 214 -27.48 6.94 9.59
N ASP A 215 -28.42 7.34 10.44
CA ASP A 215 -29.85 7.35 10.15
C ASP A 215 -30.33 8.75 9.76
N ASP A 216 -31.48 8.85 9.09
CA ASP A 216 -32.07 10.16 8.71
C ASP A 216 -32.55 10.99 9.91
N THR A 217 -32.71 10.35 11.07
CA THR A 217 -33.05 10.97 12.36
C THR A 217 -31.84 11.43 13.19
N ASP A 218 -30.60 11.13 12.77
CA ASP A 218 -29.41 11.59 13.48
C ASP A 218 -29.17 13.08 13.26
N VAL A 219 -28.77 13.77 14.34
CA VAL A 219 -28.49 15.22 14.32
C VAL A 219 -27.16 15.56 14.99
N ASP A 220 -26.53 16.64 14.53
CA ASP A 220 -25.35 17.23 15.16
C ASP A 220 -25.70 17.94 16.48
N SER A 221 -24.68 18.39 17.23
CA SER A 221 -24.84 19.16 18.47
C SER A 221 -25.68 20.46 18.35
N LYS A 222 -25.92 20.93 17.12
CA LYS A 222 -26.61 22.17 16.77
C LYS A 222 -28.05 21.90 16.27
N GLY A 223 -28.43 20.63 16.11
CA GLY A 223 -29.75 20.19 15.65
C GLY A 223 -29.90 20.09 14.12
N ASN A 224 -28.81 20.13 13.36
CA ASN A 224 -28.81 19.87 11.91
C ASN A 224 -28.80 18.34 11.66
N PRO A 225 -29.45 17.83 10.60
CA PRO A 225 -29.33 16.42 10.21
C PRO A 225 -27.87 16.05 9.90
N ALA A 226 -27.44 14.87 10.36
CA ALA A 226 -26.08 14.36 10.15
C ALA A 226 -25.72 14.16 8.67
N TYR A 227 -26.72 13.85 7.83
CA TYR A 227 -26.57 13.83 6.38
C TYR A 227 -27.85 14.28 5.67
N VAL A 228 -27.67 15.04 4.59
CA VAL A 228 -28.74 15.50 3.69
C VAL A 228 -28.35 15.07 2.28
N SER A 229 -29.14 14.19 1.64
CA SER A 229 -28.75 13.63 0.34
C SER A 229 -28.70 14.72 -0.73
N GLU A 230 -27.63 14.73 -1.53
CA GLU A 230 -27.50 15.65 -2.65
C GLU A 230 -28.65 15.52 -3.66
N ARG A 231 -29.29 14.34 -3.72
CA ARG A 231 -30.30 13.96 -4.72
C ARG A 231 -31.71 14.40 -4.33
N SER A 232 -32.11 14.24 -3.06
CA SER A 232 -33.43 14.67 -2.56
C SER A 232 -33.44 16.08 -1.99
N LYS A 233 -32.30 16.53 -1.42
CA LYS A 233 -32.20 17.68 -0.49
C LYS A 233 -32.98 17.51 0.82
N GLU A 234 -33.23 16.26 1.19
CA GLU A 234 -33.88 15.86 2.44
C GLU A 234 -32.88 15.06 3.31
N PRO A 235 -33.08 14.98 4.64
CA PRO A 235 -32.34 14.07 5.51
C PRO A 235 -32.36 12.64 4.96
N ALA A 236 -31.24 11.93 5.06
CA ALA A 236 -31.12 10.58 4.48
C ALA A 236 -30.11 9.74 5.24
N LYS A 237 -30.24 8.40 5.16
CA LYS A 237 -29.23 7.49 5.70
C LYS A 237 -27.94 7.52 4.89
N LEU A 238 -26.82 7.55 5.59
CA LEU A 238 -25.47 7.52 5.02
C LEU A 238 -24.76 6.24 5.45
N PHE A 239 -24.02 5.61 4.54
CA PHE A 239 -23.33 4.34 4.76
C PHE A 239 -21.83 4.47 4.50
N HIS A 240 -21.02 4.13 5.49
CA HIS A 240 -19.57 4.03 5.35
C HIS A 240 -19.19 2.67 4.76
N ILE A 241 -18.41 2.68 3.68
CA ILE A 241 -17.91 1.50 2.99
C ILE A 241 -16.38 1.47 3.06
N ASP A 242 -15.82 0.50 3.77
CA ASP A 242 -14.39 0.20 3.79
C ASP A 242 -13.97 -0.61 2.56
N PHE A 243 -12.78 -0.33 2.03
CA PHE A 243 -12.10 -1.13 0.99
C PHE A 243 -10.85 -1.81 1.55
N ASP A 244 -10.38 -2.87 0.88
CA ASP A 244 -9.12 -3.53 1.24
C ASP A 244 -7.91 -2.57 1.12
N GLU A 245 -6.94 -2.70 2.04
CA GLU A 245 -5.71 -1.88 2.14
C GLU A 245 -4.89 -1.79 0.83
N THR A 246 -5.14 -2.67 -0.15
CA THR A 246 -4.47 -2.66 -1.45
C THR A 246 -5.13 -1.75 -2.50
N SER A 247 -6.20 -1.05 -2.13
CA SER A 247 -6.99 -0.14 -2.98
C SER A 247 -6.39 1.26 -3.06
N ASP A 248 -6.72 2.02 -4.12
CA ASP A 248 -6.33 3.44 -4.27
C ASP A 248 -7.15 4.39 -3.36
N ILE A 249 -8.21 3.89 -2.71
CA ILE A 249 -9.08 4.58 -1.74
C ILE A 249 -9.29 3.67 -0.52
N THR A 250 -9.36 4.25 0.68
CA THR A 250 -9.53 3.50 1.94
C THR A 250 -11.00 3.24 2.27
N GLY A 251 -11.84 4.26 2.16
CA GLY A 251 -13.30 4.16 2.33
C GLY A 251 -14.05 5.16 1.46
N ILE A 252 -15.37 5.07 1.45
CA ILE A 252 -16.28 6.05 0.84
C ILE A 252 -17.63 6.04 1.56
N ASP A 253 -18.26 7.21 1.67
CA ASP A 253 -19.62 7.37 2.19
C ASP A 253 -20.63 7.45 1.05
N MET A 254 -21.75 6.73 1.15
CA MET A 254 -22.74 6.60 0.08
C MET A 254 -24.17 6.57 0.65
N ASP A 255 -25.15 7.19 -0.05
CA ASP A 255 -26.54 7.19 0.41
C ASP A 255 -27.26 5.84 0.16
N GLU A 256 -28.40 5.62 0.84
CA GLU A 256 -29.14 4.36 0.74
C GLU A 256 -29.48 3.96 -0.71
N SER A 257 -29.74 4.94 -1.60
CA SER A 257 -30.04 4.69 -3.00
C SER A 257 -28.80 4.25 -3.78
N GLU A 258 -27.65 4.88 -3.55
CA GLU A 258 -26.39 4.52 -4.20
C GLU A 258 -25.86 3.15 -3.75
N VAL A 259 -26.04 2.82 -2.46
CA VAL A 259 -25.72 1.50 -1.90
C VAL A 259 -26.58 0.42 -2.56
N ILE A 260 -27.90 0.64 -2.69
CA ILE A 260 -28.81 -0.30 -3.36
C ILE A 260 -28.43 -0.46 -4.84
N GLU A 261 -28.13 0.62 -5.56
CA GLU A 261 -27.73 0.56 -6.99
C GLU A 261 -26.40 -0.19 -7.22
N GLN A 262 -25.55 -0.35 -6.20
CA GLN A 262 -24.21 -0.96 -6.28
C GLN A 262 -24.03 -2.25 -5.45
N LEU A 263 -25.10 -2.73 -4.80
CA LEU A 263 -25.07 -3.88 -3.90
C LEU A 263 -24.77 -5.17 -4.66
N VAL A 264 -23.81 -5.97 -4.17
CA VAL A 264 -23.51 -7.29 -4.73
C VAL A 264 -24.56 -8.28 -4.25
N HIS A 265 -25.62 -8.43 -5.04
CA HIS A 265 -26.57 -9.53 -4.86
C HIS A 265 -25.80 -10.87 -4.89
N PRO A 266 -26.09 -11.82 -3.97
CA PRO A 266 -25.62 -13.18 -4.14
C PRO A 266 -26.17 -13.71 -5.46
N GLN A 267 -25.36 -14.48 -6.19
CA GLN A 267 -25.90 -15.30 -7.26
C GLN A 267 -26.55 -16.52 -6.61
N ASP A 268 -27.84 -16.72 -6.84
CA ASP A 268 -28.52 -17.96 -6.47
C ASP A 268 -28.02 -19.08 -7.41
N ASP A 269 -27.09 -19.91 -6.91
CA ASP A 269 -26.43 -21.05 -7.59
C ASP A 269 -27.27 -22.36 -7.52
#